data_AF-A0A7Y8GG89-F1
#
_entry.id   AF-A0A7Y8GG89-F1
#
_cell.length_a   1.000
_cell.length_b   1.000
_cell.length_c   1.000
_cell.angle_alpha   90.00
_cell.angle_beta   90.00
_cell.angle_gamma   90.00
#
_symmetry.space_group_name_H-M   'P 1'
#
loop_
_entity.id
_entity.type
_entity.pdbx_description
1 polymer ?
#
loop_
_entity_poly.entity_id
_entity_poly.type
_entity_poly.pdbx_seq_one_letter_code
_entity_poly.pdbx_strand_id
1 'polypeptide(L)'
;MPINVSTQANSAEVGKKFDDSASKLAEELAESAKGKKIRSAGDALKAFDKYKNELNKKFSAKDRAAAANYIDSMDFEAIGKAAAKFGKSLGYVGHIMNAKDSFIEFQKAMKSDNWKPFFVKAEAIALGMAATYLVTITFGFIAVTPLGILLFAFLVAATGAAIDDQLIENINSFIVGL
;
A
#
# COMPACT_ATOMS: atom_id res chain seq x y z
N MET A 1 -24.63 4.62 -0.90
CA MET A 1 -24.36 3.90 -2.16
C MET A 1 -24.17 2.43 -1.83
N PRO A 2 -24.68 1.47 -2.62
CA PRO A 2 -24.40 0.07 -2.37
C PRO A 2 -22.92 -0.19 -2.60
N ILE A 3 -22.28 -0.86 -1.65
CA ILE A 3 -20.88 -1.29 -1.72
C ILE A 3 -20.76 -2.27 -2.90
N ASN A 4 -19.77 -2.05 -3.76
CA ASN A 4 -19.54 -2.92 -4.92
C ASN A 4 -19.06 -4.30 -4.43
N VAL A 5 -19.80 -5.37 -4.76
CA VAL A 5 -19.50 -6.77 -4.43
C VAL A 5 -18.06 -7.16 -4.81
N SER A 6 -17.49 -6.51 -5.84
CA SER A 6 -16.12 -6.73 -6.28
C SER A 6 -15.06 -6.19 -5.30
N THR A 7 -15.35 -5.11 -4.57
CA THR A 7 -14.46 -4.53 -3.56
C THR A 7 -14.39 -5.40 -2.31
N GLN A 8 -15.50 -6.04 -1.94
CA GLN A 8 -15.56 -7.01 -0.83
C GLN A 8 -14.73 -8.27 -1.11
N ALA A 9 -14.80 -8.79 -2.33
CA ALA A 9 -14.05 -10.00 -2.71
C ALA A 9 -12.53 -9.79 -2.61
N ASN A 10 -12.04 -8.61 -2.97
CA ASN A 10 -10.63 -8.27 -2.90
C ASN A 10 -10.13 -8.13 -1.47
N SER A 11 -10.95 -7.51 -0.63
CA SER A 11 -10.62 -7.25 0.76
C SER A 11 -10.66 -8.53 1.59
N ALA A 12 -11.59 -9.44 1.27
CA ALA A 12 -11.58 -10.79 1.84
C ALA A 12 -10.32 -11.59 1.47
N GLU A 13 -9.73 -11.38 0.29
CA GLU A 13 -8.45 -11.99 -0.09
C GLU A 13 -7.27 -11.43 0.74
N VAL A 14 -7.35 -10.16 1.14
CA VAL A 14 -6.40 -9.52 2.07
C VAL A 14 -6.60 -10.01 3.51
N GLY A 15 -7.82 -10.02 4.05
CA GLY A 15 -8.03 -10.39 5.44
C GLY A 15 -7.85 -11.87 5.76
N LYS A 16 -7.96 -12.76 4.77
CA LYS A 16 -7.52 -14.16 4.92
C LYS A 16 -6.07 -14.31 5.39
N LYS A 17 -5.22 -13.30 5.19
CA LYS A 17 -3.80 -13.32 5.56
C LYS A 17 -3.47 -12.69 6.92
N PHE A 18 -4.30 -11.79 7.43
CA PHE A 18 -3.93 -10.95 8.58
C PHE A 18 -4.99 -10.93 9.69
N ASP A 19 -6.29 -10.79 9.34
CA ASP A 19 -7.50 -10.85 10.18
C ASP A 19 -8.64 -10.03 9.53
N ASP A 20 -9.80 -9.93 10.18
CA ASP A 20 -10.93 -9.09 9.75
C ASP A 20 -10.58 -7.58 9.74
N SER A 21 -9.66 -7.15 10.60
CA SER A 21 -9.17 -5.77 10.68
C SER A 21 -8.45 -5.36 9.39
N ALA A 22 -7.65 -6.27 8.83
CA ALA A 22 -6.97 -6.06 7.56
C ALA A 22 -7.91 -6.08 6.34
N SER A 23 -8.96 -6.91 6.36
CA SER A 23 -10.05 -6.84 5.36
C SER A 23 -10.66 -5.45 5.34
N LYS A 24 -11.07 -4.94 6.50
CA LYS A 24 -11.71 -3.62 6.62
C LYS A 24 -10.79 -2.51 6.13
N LEU A 25 -9.52 -2.56 6.52
CA LEU A 25 -8.53 -1.58 6.10
C LEU A 25 -8.30 -1.61 4.58
N ALA A 26 -8.31 -2.78 3.96
CA ALA A 26 -8.25 -2.91 2.51
C ALA A 26 -9.49 -2.31 1.83
N GLU A 27 -10.70 -2.55 2.34
CA GLU A 27 -11.92 -1.93 1.79
C GLU A 27 -11.83 -0.40 1.83
N GLU A 28 -11.44 0.17 2.97
CA GLU A 28 -11.31 1.60 3.16
C GLU A 28 -10.22 2.22 2.26
N LEU A 29 -9.10 1.50 2.07
CA LEU A 29 -8.05 1.88 1.12
C LEU A 29 -8.59 1.93 -0.32
N ALA A 30 -9.38 0.95 -0.73
CA ALA A 30 -9.97 0.90 -2.06
C ALA A 30 -11.03 1.98 -2.29
N GLU A 31 -11.92 2.20 -1.32
CA GLU A 31 -12.96 3.22 -1.42
C GLU A 31 -12.36 4.63 -1.44
N SER A 32 -11.38 4.92 -0.56
CA SER A 32 -10.76 6.24 -0.47
C SER A 32 -9.99 6.64 -1.74
N ALA A 33 -9.54 5.69 -2.55
CA ALA A 33 -8.84 5.94 -3.81
C ALA A 33 -9.75 6.29 -4.98
N LYS A 34 -11.06 5.98 -4.91
CA LYS A 34 -11.99 6.19 -6.03
C LYS A 34 -12.12 7.67 -6.37
N GLY A 35 -11.95 8.00 -7.65
CA GLY A 35 -12.07 9.36 -8.16
C GLY A 35 -10.94 10.32 -7.75
N LYS A 36 -9.95 9.86 -6.99
CA LYS A 36 -8.82 10.68 -6.55
C LYS A 36 -7.60 10.51 -7.44
N LYS A 37 -6.72 11.50 -7.37
CA LYS A 37 -5.35 11.44 -7.89
C LYS A 37 -4.39 11.24 -6.74
N ILE A 38 -3.19 10.77 -7.08
CA ILE A 38 -2.09 10.68 -6.13
C ILE A 38 -1.62 12.10 -5.81
N ARG A 39 -1.35 12.37 -4.53
CA ARG A 39 -0.84 13.66 -4.09
C ARG A 39 0.65 13.83 -4.42
N SER A 40 1.18 15.03 -4.19
CA SER A 40 2.62 15.28 -4.38
C SER A 40 3.47 14.44 -3.42
N ALA A 41 4.72 14.12 -3.79
CA ALA A 41 5.61 13.39 -2.90
C ALA A 41 5.87 14.11 -1.58
N GLY A 42 5.87 15.45 -1.59
CA GLY A 42 6.01 16.28 -0.39
C GLY A 42 4.83 16.11 0.58
N ASP A 43 3.60 16.16 0.07
CA ASP A 43 2.40 15.98 0.88
C ASP A 43 2.27 14.54 1.39
N ALA A 44 2.66 13.56 0.56
CA ALA A 44 2.66 12.15 0.96
C ALA A 44 3.68 11.87 2.06
N LEU A 45 4.90 12.39 1.93
CA LEU A 45 5.93 12.25 2.96
C LEU A 45 5.50 12.88 4.29
N LYS A 46 4.96 14.12 4.24
CA LYS A 46 4.48 14.83 5.43
C LYS A 46 3.36 14.06 6.13
N ALA A 47 2.45 13.47 5.36
CA ALA A 47 1.36 12.70 5.91
C ALA A 47 1.85 11.37 6.50
N PHE A 48 2.78 10.69 5.81
CA PHE A 48 3.39 9.45 6.28
C PHE A 48 4.20 9.63 7.57
N ASP A 49 4.97 10.72 7.69
CA ASP A 49 5.81 11.00 8.86
C ASP A 49 5.00 11.10 10.17
N LYS A 50 3.72 11.48 10.10
CA LYS A 50 2.83 11.49 11.28
C LYS A 50 2.67 10.10 11.91
N TYR A 51 2.74 9.04 11.11
CA TYR A 51 2.42 7.65 11.55
C TYR A 51 3.63 6.74 11.56
N LYS A 52 4.63 7.01 10.71
CA LYS A 52 5.91 6.34 10.72
C LYS A 52 6.51 6.28 12.12
N ASN A 53 6.36 7.34 12.91
CA ASN A 53 6.86 7.40 14.27
C ASN A 53 6.19 6.37 15.20
N GLU A 54 4.88 6.15 15.09
CA GLU A 54 4.18 5.14 15.89
C GLU A 54 4.58 3.72 15.46
N LEU A 55 4.71 3.48 14.15
CA LEU A 55 5.24 2.21 13.63
C LEU A 55 6.67 1.93 14.11
N ASN A 56 7.54 2.95 14.09
CA ASN A 56 8.93 2.83 14.53
C ASN A 56 9.08 2.63 16.05
N LYS A 57 8.06 2.97 16.86
CA LYS A 57 8.01 2.61 18.28
C LYS A 57 7.68 1.13 18.48
N LYS A 58 6.83 0.56 17.62
CA LYS A 58 6.38 -0.85 17.70
C LYS A 58 7.38 -1.82 17.09
N PHE A 59 8.07 -1.40 16.02
CA PHE A 59 8.97 -2.25 15.26
C PHE A 59 10.37 -1.64 15.20
N SER A 60 11.37 -2.42 15.63
CA SER A 60 12.75 -1.95 15.63
C SER A 60 13.28 -1.79 14.20
N ALA A 61 14.39 -1.06 14.05
CA ALA A 61 15.11 -0.99 12.77
C ALA A 61 15.52 -2.37 12.24
N LYS A 62 15.84 -3.32 13.15
CA LYS A 62 16.17 -4.70 12.79
C LYS A 62 14.97 -5.45 12.23
N ASP A 63 13.79 -5.27 12.83
CA ASP A 63 12.55 -5.92 12.37
C ASP A 63 12.15 -5.40 10.99
N ARG A 64 12.25 -4.08 10.78
CA ARG A 64 11.99 -3.46 9.47
C ARG A 64 12.98 -3.92 8.40
N ALA A 65 14.27 -4.00 8.73
CA ALA A 65 15.27 -4.50 7.81
C ALA A 65 15.06 -5.99 7.46
N ALA A 66 14.68 -6.82 8.43
CA ALA A 66 14.34 -8.22 8.20
C ALA A 66 13.11 -8.36 7.30
N ALA A 67 12.06 -7.57 7.56
CA ALA A 67 10.87 -7.53 6.73
C ALA A 67 11.16 -7.07 5.29
N ALA A 68 12.11 -6.15 5.10
CA ALA A 68 12.50 -5.67 3.78
C ALA A 68 13.17 -6.75 2.91
N ASN A 69 13.75 -7.79 3.50
CA ASN A 69 14.39 -8.86 2.73
C ASN A 69 13.38 -9.73 1.97
N TYR A 70 12.10 -9.76 2.39
CA TYR A 70 11.04 -10.44 1.63
C TYR A 70 10.76 -9.77 0.27
N ILE A 71 11.19 -8.51 0.09
CA ILE A 71 11.04 -7.80 -1.18
C ILE A 71 12.02 -8.31 -2.24
N ASP A 72 13.18 -8.83 -1.82
CA ASP A 72 14.21 -9.36 -2.74
C ASP A 72 13.73 -10.62 -3.48
N SER A 73 12.81 -11.39 -2.89
CA SER A 73 12.29 -12.64 -3.45
C SER A 73 10.98 -12.46 -4.24
N MET A 74 10.62 -11.23 -4.62
CA MET A 74 9.33 -10.96 -5.23
C MET A 74 9.23 -11.28 -6.70
N ASP A 75 8.15 -11.96 -7.06
CA ASP A 75 7.72 -12.15 -8.43
C ASP A 75 6.86 -10.96 -8.88
N PHE A 76 7.52 -9.95 -9.47
CA PHE A 76 6.86 -8.76 -10.01
C PHE A 76 5.89 -9.06 -11.16
N GLU A 77 6.05 -10.19 -11.86
CA GLU A 77 5.12 -10.62 -12.89
C GLU A 77 3.82 -11.13 -12.24
N ALA A 78 3.91 -11.95 -11.19
CA ALA A 78 2.77 -12.38 -10.41
C ALA A 78 2.04 -11.19 -9.76
N ILE A 79 2.78 -10.23 -9.21
CA ILE A 79 2.21 -8.97 -8.67
C ILE A 79 1.41 -8.25 -9.74
N GLY A 80 1.98 -8.06 -10.94
CA GLY A 80 1.30 -7.39 -12.06
C GLY A 80 0.01 -8.10 -12.49
N LYS A 81 0.03 -9.43 -12.57
CA LYS A 81 -1.16 -10.25 -12.88
C LYS A 81 -2.24 -10.11 -11.81
N ALA A 82 -1.87 -10.17 -10.53
CA ALA A 82 -2.81 -9.99 -9.43
C ALA A 82 -3.37 -8.56 -9.41
N ALA A 83 -2.53 -7.54 -9.59
CA ALA A 83 -2.94 -6.14 -9.68
C ALA A 83 -3.91 -5.90 -10.83
N ALA A 84 -3.74 -6.55 -11.99
CA ALA A 84 -4.65 -6.43 -13.13
C ALA A 84 -6.05 -7.00 -12.81
N LYS A 85 -6.10 -8.08 -12.02
CA LYS A 85 -7.36 -8.66 -11.54
C LYS A 85 -8.08 -7.68 -10.60
N PHE A 86 -7.36 -7.08 -9.66
CA PHE A 86 -7.87 -6.04 -8.76
C PHE A 86 -8.29 -4.76 -9.51
N GLY A 87 -7.53 -4.36 -10.55
CA GLY A 87 -7.83 -3.19 -11.38
C GLY A 87 -9.19 -3.27 -12.03
N LYS A 88 -9.51 -4.42 -12.64
CA LYS A 88 -10.84 -4.64 -13.25
C LYS A 88 -11.97 -4.46 -12.25
N SER A 89 -11.83 -5.01 -11.03
CA SER A 89 -12.84 -4.87 -9.98
C SER A 89 -12.99 -3.44 -9.42
N LEU A 90 -11.94 -2.62 -9.51
CA LEU A 90 -11.95 -1.22 -9.07
C LEU A 90 -12.27 -0.23 -10.20
N GLY A 91 -12.63 -0.72 -11.39
CA GLY A 91 -12.97 0.10 -12.55
C GLY A 91 -11.75 0.72 -13.25
N TYR A 92 -10.53 0.27 -12.93
CA TYR A 92 -9.30 0.72 -13.60
C TYR A 92 -9.07 -0.12 -14.87
N VAL A 93 -9.02 0.57 -16.01
CA VAL A 93 -8.92 -0.04 -17.36
C VAL A 93 -7.58 0.24 -18.05
N GLY A 94 -6.67 0.96 -17.39
CA GLY A 94 -5.37 1.34 -17.95
C GLY A 94 -4.34 0.20 -17.91
N HIS A 95 -3.23 0.37 -18.64
CA HIS A 95 -2.09 -0.53 -18.52
C HIS A 95 -1.49 -0.44 -17.11
N ILE A 96 -1.14 -1.60 -16.53
CA ILE A 96 -0.37 -1.61 -15.30
C ILE A 96 1.10 -1.45 -15.65
N MET A 97 1.67 -0.28 -15.33
CA MET A 97 3.09 -0.03 -15.51
C MET A 97 3.92 -0.78 -14.46
N ASN A 98 5.19 -1.03 -14.78
CA ASN A 98 6.11 -1.74 -13.91
C ASN A 98 6.46 -0.89 -12.66
N ALA A 99 5.95 -1.29 -11.50
CA ALA A 99 6.18 -0.63 -10.21
C ALA A 99 7.43 -1.12 -9.46
N LYS A 100 8.24 -1.99 -10.09
CA LYS A 100 9.44 -2.61 -9.47
C LYS A 100 10.36 -1.59 -8.82
N ASP A 101 10.63 -0.50 -9.51
CA ASP A 101 11.50 0.58 -9.04
C ASP A 101 10.99 1.23 -7.74
N SER A 102 9.67 1.42 -7.61
CA SER A 102 9.07 1.93 -6.38
C SER A 102 9.16 0.90 -5.24
N PHE A 103 9.01 -0.38 -5.52
CA PHE A 103 9.19 -1.42 -4.49
C PHE A 103 10.65 -1.53 -4.01
N ILE A 104 11.62 -1.30 -4.89
CA ILE A 104 13.04 -1.22 -4.50
C ILE A 104 13.28 -0.02 -3.57
N GLU A 105 12.70 1.15 -3.87
CA GLU A 105 12.82 2.31 -2.97
C GLU A 105 12.04 2.12 -1.66
N PHE A 106 10.89 1.43 -1.69
CA PHE A 106 10.16 1.02 -0.49
C PHE A 106 11.03 0.12 0.39
N GLN A 107 11.71 -0.86 -0.19
CA GLN A 107 12.65 -1.73 0.51
C GLN A 107 13.79 -0.94 1.16
N LYS A 108 14.38 0.00 0.43
CA LYS A 108 15.44 0.88 0.97
C LYS A 108 14.91 1.75 2.09
N ALA A 109 13.68 2.27 1.97
CA ALA A 109 13.04 3.06 3.01
C ALA A 109 12.80 2.24 4.28
N MET A 110 12.37 0.98 4.15
CA MET A 110 12.24 0.06 5.29
C MET A 110 13.58 -0.17 6.02
N LYS A 111 14.69 -0.24 5.27
CA LYS A 111 16.04 -0.45 5.82
C LYS A 111 16.66 0.81 6.43
N SER A 112 16.41 1.98 5.83
CA SER A 112 17.13 3.24 6.15
C SER A 112 16.26 4.31 6.84
N ASP A 113 14.95 4.10 6.92
CA ASP A 113 13.95 5.10 7.33
C ASP A 113 13.87 6.35 6.44
N ASN A 114 14.52 6.34 5.27
CA ASN A 114 14.44 7.42 4.29
C ASN A 114 13.35 7.15 3.24
N TRP A 115 12.17 7.73 3.45
CA TRP A 115 10.98 7.51 2.62
C TRP A 115 10.84 8.46 1.42
N LYS A 116 11.64 9.52 1.37
CA LYS A 116 11.56 10.53 0.30
C LYS A 116 11.75 9.93 -1.10
N PRO A 117 12.76 9.08 -1.37
CA PRO A 117 12.94 8.48 -2.69
C PRO A 117 11.75 7.62 -3.14
N PHE A 118 11.13 6.89 -2.21
CA PHE A 118 9.95 6.09 -2.48
C PHE A 118 8.79 6.97 -2.98
N PHE A 119 8.45 8.03 -2.24
CA PHE A 119 7.33 8.89 -2.61
C PHE A 119 7.59 9.66 -3.92
N VAL A 120 8.83 10.08 -4.17
CA VAL A 120 9.21 10.71 -5.45
C VAL A 120 9.02 9.76 -6.63
N LYS A 121 9.43 8.48 -6.50
CA LYS A 121 9.16 7.48 -7.54
C LYS A 121 7.68 7.16 -7.68
N ALA A 122 6.96 7.02 -6.57
CA ALA A 122 5.52 6.76 -6.58
C ALA A 122 4.76 7.89 -7.30
N GLU A 123 5.09 9.15 -7.02
CA GLU A 123 4.57 10.31 -7.73
C GLU A 123 4.88 10.23 -9.22
N ALA A 124 6.13 9.97 -9.61
CA ALA A 124 6.55 9.89 -11.01
C ALA A 124 5.80 8.81 -11.80
N ILE A 125 5.60 7.62 -11.23
CA ILE A 125 4.81 6.55 -11.87
C ILE A 125 3.33 6.93 -11.92
N ALA A 126 2.84 7.66 -10.91
CA ALA A 126 1.45 8.04 -10.81
C ALA A 126 1.09 9.35 -11.53
N LEU A 127 2.04 10.03 -12.17
CA LEU A 127 1.78 11.28 -12.89
C LEU A 127 0.69 11.06 -13.94
N GLY A 128 -0.47 11.70 -13.73
CA GLY A 128 -1.64 11.56 -14.60
C GLY A 128 -2.50 10.32 -14.34
N MET A 129 -2.13 9.46 -13.39
CA MET A 129 -2.84 8.23 -13.05
C MET A 129 -3.85 8.45 -11.90
N ALA A 130 -4.90 7.63 -11.87
CA ALA A 130 -5.84 7.61 -10.76
C ALA A 130 -5.20 6.95 -9.52
N ALA A 131 -5.59 7.37 -8.31
CA ALA A 131 -5.14 6.76 -7.06
C ALA A 131 -5.48 5.26 -6.96
N THR A 132 -6.53 4.81 -7.64
CA THR A 132 -6.89 3.40 -7.75
C THR A 132 -5.78 2.55 -8.36
N TYR A 133 -4.92 3.10 -9.22
CA TYR A 133 -3.75 2.40 -9.76
C TYR A 133 -2.75 1.99 -8.67
N LEU A 134 -2.51 2.85 -7.68
CA LEU A 134 -1.58 2.51 -6.60
C LEU A 134 -2.18 1.46 -5.66
N VAL A 135 -3.48 1.55 -5.38
CA VAL A 135 -4.18 0.53 -4.57
C VAL A 135 -4.15 -0.85 -5.23
N THR A 136 -4.34 -0.93 -6.55
CA THR A 136 -4.33 -2.23 -7.25
C THR A 136 -2.95 -2.87 -7.21
N ILE A 137 -1.87 -2.08 -7.31
CA ILE A 137 -0.51 -2.55 -7.11
C ILE A 137 -0.28 -3.03 -5.67
N THR A 138 -0.73 -2.27 -4.68
CA THR A 138 -0.67 -2.65 -3.26
C THR A 138 -1.38 -3.98 -3.00
N PHE A 139 -2.58 -4.18 -3.56
CA PHE A 139 -3.29 -5.46 -3.41
C PHE A 139 -2.65 -6.59 -4.19
N GLY A 140 -2.14 -6.33 -5.39
CA GLY A 140 -1.40 -7.33 -6.15
C GLY A 140 -0.21 -7.88 -5.36
N PHE A 141 0.51 -6.99 -4.68
CA PHE A 141 1.61 -7.33 -3.78
C PHE A 141 1.12 -8.14 -2.57
N ILE A 142 0.09 -7.66 -1.88
CA ILE A 142 -0.47 -8.37 -0.71
C ILE A 142 -0.96 -9.77 -1.07
N ALA A 143 -1.55 -9.95 -2.26
CA ALA A 143 -2.08 -11.25 -2.69
C ALA A 143 -0.98 -12.29 -2.92
N VAL A 144 0.16 -11.91 -3.50
CA VAL A 144 1.19 -12.88 -3.91
C VAL A 144 2.36 -13.02 -2.93
N THR A 145 2.52 -12.08 -2.00
CA THR A 145 3.60 -12.14 -1.01
C THR A 145 3.10 -12.69 0.33
N PRO A 146 3.85 -13.60 0.99
CA PRO A 146 3.61 -13.96 2.38
C PRO A 146 4.11 -12.82 3.29
N LEU A 147 3.32 -11.76 3.44
CA LEU A 147 3.71 -10.62 4.27
C LEU A 147 3.55 -10.96 5.75
N GLY A 148 4.46 -10.45 6.58
CA GLY A 148 4.20 -10.27 8.01
C GLY A 148 3.42 -8.98 8.25
N ILE A 149 2.78 -8.89 9.41
CA ILE A 149 1.93 -7.74 9.81
C ILE A 149 2.66 -6.39 9.73
N LEU A 150 3.96 -6.38 10.03
CA LEU A 150 4.83 -5.20 9.92
C LEU A 150 4.89 -4.70 8.47
N LEU A 151 5.21 -5.59 7.52
CA LEU A 151 5.38 -5.21 6.12
C LEU A 151 4.05 -4.75 5.50
N PHE A 152 2.95 -5.40 5.90
CA PHE A 152 1.60 -4.98 5.56
C PHE A 152 1.30 -3.56 6.08
N ALA A 153 1.55 -3.30 7.37
CA ALA A 153 1.24 -2.01 8.00
C ALA A 153 2.01 -0.86 7.33
N PHE A 154 3.31 -1.03 7.07
CA PHE A 154 4.13 -0.03 6.39
C PHE A 154 3.69 0.21 4.94
N LEU A 155 3.34 -0.84 4.19
CA LEU A 155 2.88 -0.72 2.82
C LEU A 155 1.55 0.04 2.75
N VAL A 156 0.58 -0.33 3.58
CA VAL A 156 -0.74 0.32 3.59
C VAL A 156 -0.62 1.76 4.08
N ALA A 157 0.20 2.04 5.10
CA ALA A 157 0.51 3.39 5.56
C ALA A 157 1.11 4.26 4.44
N ALA A 158 2.08 3.73 3.70
CA ALA A 158 2.71 4.44 2.60
C ALA A 158 1.72 4.70 1.45
N THR A 159 0.91 3.69 1.07
CA THR A 159 -0.13 3.84 0.04
C THR A 159 -1.18 4.86 0.47
N GLY A 160 -1.64 4.81 1.71
CA GLY A 160 -2.67 5.72 2.18
C GLY A 160 -2.18 7.16 2.29
N ALA A 161 -0.95 7.35 2.76
CA ALA A 161 -0.30 8.65 2.75
C ALA A 161 -0.17 9.26 1.36
N ALA A 162 -0.10 8.46 0.29
CA ALA A 162 -0.06 8.94 -1.09
C ALA A 162 -1.45 9.32 -1.65
N ILE A 163 -2.55 9.04 -0.92
CA ILE A 163 -3.92 9.19 -1.40
C ILE A 163 -4.68 10.23 -0.57
N ASP A 164 -5.04 9.91 0.68
CA ASP A 164 -5.91 10.74 1.51
C ASP A 164 -5.51 10.68 3.00
N ASP A 165 -5.62 11.81 3.69
CA ASP A 165 -5.38 11.94 5.13
C ASP A 165 -6.41 11.15 5.95
N GLN A 166 -7.66 11.09 5.48
CA GLN A 166 -8.74 10.36 6.18
C GLN A 166 -8.47 8.86 6.25
N LEU A 167 -7.83 8.30 5.22
CA LEU A 167 -7.41 6.91 5.23
C LEU A 167 -6.30 6.66 6.26
N ILE A 168 -5.46 7.65 6.52
CA ILE A 168 -4.35 7.49 7.46
C ILE A 168 -4.82 7.47 8.92
N GLU A 169 -5.97 8.05 9.23
CA GLU A 169 -6.61 7.92 10.55
C GLU A 169 -7.08 6.49 10.84
N ASN A 170 -7.61 5.80 9.82
CA ASN A 170 -8.02 4.41 9.95
C ASN A 170 -6.80 3.48 10.07
N ILE A 171 -5.74 3.78 9.31
CA ILE A 171 -4.45 3.10 9.42
C ILE A 171 -3.87 3.26 10.82
N ASN A 172 -4.00 4.43 11.45
CA ASN A 172 -3.55 4.65 12.81
C ASN A 172 -4.27 3.75 13.82
N SER A 173 -5.59 3.59 13.69
CA SER A 173 -6.35 2.70 14.58
C SER A 173 -5.90 1.26 14.46
N PHE A 174 -5.63 0.81 13.22
CA PHE A 174 -5.03 -0.50 12.97
C PHE A 174 -3.63 -0.63 13.62
N ILE A 175 -2.74 0.35 13.39
CA ILE A 175 -1.38 0.37 13.95
C ILE A 175 -1.40 0.34 15.47
N VAL A 176 -2.28 1.11 16.12
CA VAL A 176 -2.42 1.13 17.58
C VAL A 176 -2.87 -0.23 18.11
N GLY A 177 -3.71 -0.96 17.37
CA GLY A 177 -4.18 -2.30 17.72
C GLY A 177 -3.16 -3.44 17.53
N LEU A 178 -2.05 -3.21 16.81
CA LEU A 178 -0.96 -4.18 16.63
C LEU A 178 -0.17 -4.46 17.91
#